data_AF-V4JAL5-F1
#
_entry.id   AF-V4JAL5-F1
#
_cell.length_a   1.000
_cell.length_b   1.000
_cell.length_c   1.000
_cell.angle_alpha   90.00
_cell.angle_beta   90.00
_cell.angle_gamma   90.00
#
_symmetry.space_group_name_H-M   'P 1'
#
loop_
_entity.id
_entity.type
_entity.pdbx_description
1 polymer ?
#
loop_
_entity_poly.entity_id
_entity_poly.type
_entity_poly.pdbx_seq_one_letter_code
_entity_poly.pdbx_strand_id
1 'polypeptide(L)'
;MAIKTLAFAGVLSLLSFESFAAMDIAEYEVRAYQDNGSSGRCARGYPITYNELKRRIDWAYSRGLITERASYWGKAYGYYPVVDIFSDQVVAVCRGA
;
A
#
# COMPACT_ATOMS: atom_id res chain seq x y z
N MET A 1 18.10 -28.68 -34.45
CA MET A 1 18.27 -27.39 -33.72
C MET A 1 16.97 -26.87 -33.09
N ALA A 2 15.98 -27.72 -32.75
CA ALA A 2 14.71 -27.25 -32.20
C ALA A 2 14.59 -27.41 -30.66
N ILE A 3 15.37 -28.31 -30.05
CA ILE A 3 15.26 -28.66 -28.63
C ILE A 3 15.84 -27.57 -27.71
N LYS A 4 16.89 -26.86 -28.15
CA LYS A 4 17.54 -25.81 -27.35
C LYS A 4 16.67 -24.56 -27.17
N THR A 5 15.80 -24.27 -28.13
CA THR A 5 14.92 -23.09 -28.13
C THR A 5 13.71 -23.28 -27.21
N LEU A 6 13.17 -24.50 -27.13
CA LEU A 6 12.05 -24.83 -26.24
C LEU A 6 12.42 -24.75 -24.75
N ALA A 7 13.65 -25.13 -24.41
CA ALA A 7 14.16 -25.03 -23.04
C ALA A 7 14.28 -23.58 -22.55
N PHE A 8 14.53 -22.61 -23.44
CA PHE A 8 14.73 -21.22 -23.08
C PHE A 8 13.40 -20.50 -22.77
N ALA A 9 12.33 -20.84 -23.49
CA ALA A 9 10.99 -20.27 -23.25
C ALA A 9 10.38 -20.73 -21.91
N GLY A 10 10.68 -21.95 -21.46
CA GLY A 10 10.18 -22.49 -20.18
C GLY A 10 10.81 -21.87 -18.93
N VAL A 11 11.99 -21.25 -19.04
CA VAL A 11 12.64 -20.57 -17.90
C VAL A 11 12.11 -19.14 -17.72
N LEU A 12 11.72 -18.47 -18.81
CA LEU A 12 11.19 -17.10 -18.77
C LEU A 12 9.78 -17.01 -18.15
N SER A 13 8.97 -18.07 -18.25
CA SER A 13 7.63 -18.12 -17.65
C SER A 13 7.62 -18.31 -16.12
N LEU A 14 8.76 -18.66 -15.51
CA LEU A 14 8.88 -18.83 -14.05
C LEU A 14 9.22 -17.54 -13.30
N LEU A 15 9.55 -16.46 -14.02
CA LEU A 15 10.04 -15.21 -13.43
C LEU A 15 8.98 -14.10 -13.35
N SER A 16 7.75 -14.36 -13.79
CA SER A 16 6.68 -13.34 -13.85
C SER A 16 5.69 -13.47 -12.69
N PHE A 17 6.19 -13.42 -11.45
CA PHE A 17 5.32 -13.20 -10.29
C PHE A 17 5.33 -11.72 -9.95
N GLU A 18 4.28 -10.99 -10.34
CA GLU A 18 3.96 -9.72 -9.70
C GLU A 18 3.45 -10.02 -8.29
N SER A 19 4.38 -10.14 -7.33
CA SER A 19 4.02 -10.28 -5.93
C SER A 19 3.50 -8.93 -5.42
N PHE A 20 2.18 -8.78 -5.37
CA PHE A 20 1.53 -7.73 -4.58
C PHE A 20 1.74 -8.04 -3.09
N ALA A 21 2.92 -7.71 -2.59
CA ALA A 21 3.23 -7.83 -1.18
C ALA A 21 2.50 -6.71 -0.42
N ALA A 22 1.89 -7.07 0.71
CA ALA A 22 1.31 -6.11 1.63
C ALA A 22 2.40 -5.13 2.09
N MET A 23 2.08 -3.83 2.08
CA MET A 23 2.99 -2.78 2.56
C MET A 23 3.31 -3.02 4.05
N ASP A 24 4.59 -3.20 4.35
CA ASP A 24 5.06 -3.43 5.71
C ASP A 24 5.07 -2.13 6.53
N ILE A 25 5.39 -2.24 7.82
CA ILE A 25 5.43 -1.07 8.69
C ILE A 25 6.51 -0.06 8.27
N ALA A 26 7.67 -0.50 7.80
CA ALA A 26 8.77 0.39 7.46
C ALA A 26 8.43 1.22 6.22
N GLU A 27 7.89 0.57 5.18
CA GLU A 27 7.39 1.25 3.99
C GLU A 27 6.24 2.19 4.34
N TYR A 28 5.29 1.74 5.15
CA TYR A 28 4.13 2.54 5.56
C TYR A 28 4.54 3.82 6.30
N GLU A 29 5.48 3.73 7.24
CA GLU A 29 6.03 4.88 7.98
C GLU A 29 6.73 5.86 7.05
N VAL A 30 7.66 5.37 6.21
CA VAL A 30 8.39 6.22 5.25
C VAL A 30 7.41 6.94 4.33
N ARG A 31 6.41 6.22 3.83
CA ARG A 31 5.38 6.79 2.97
C ARG A 31 4.56 7.86 3.68
N ALA A 32 4.18 7.63 4.93
CA ALA A 32 3.46 8.60 5.74
C ALA A 32 4.22 9.92 5.84
N TYR A 33 5.53 9.90 6.14
CA TYR A 33 6.32 11.13 6.24
C TYR A 33 6.48 11.83 4.89
N GLN A 34 6.69 11.09 3.81
CA GLN A 34 6.88 11.65 2.46
C GLN A 34 5.60 12.29 1.90
N ASP A 35 4.46 11.60 2.03
CA ASP A 35 3.20 12.05 1.43
C ASP A 35 2.61 13.25 2.17
N ASN A 36 2.77 13.31 3.49
CA ASN A 36 2.32 14.48 4.27
C ASN A 36 3.19 15.72 4.02
N GLY A 37 4.48 15.55 3.69
CA GLY A 37 5.36 16.65 3.28
C GLY A 37 5.06 17.16 1.86
N SER A 38 4.47 16.32 1.00
CA SER A 38 4.24 16.64 -0.40
C SER A 38 2.93 17.40 -0.62
N SER A 39 2.96 18.46 -1.43
CA SER A 39 1.74 19.18 -1.80
C SER A 39 0.87 18.37 -2.74
N GLY A 40 -0.44 18.29 -2.46
CA GLY A 40 -1.43 17.64 -3.33
C GLY A 40 -1.59 16.13 -3.19
N ARG A 41 -0.74 15.42 -2.43
CA ARG A 41 -0.91 13.98 -2.21
C ARG A 41 -1.98 13.65 -1.16
N CYS A 42 -2.01 14.45 -0.10
CA CYS A 42 -3.00 14.35 0.96
C CYS A 42 -3.96 15.54 0.91
N ALA A 43 -5.23 15.29 1.24
CA ALA A 43 -6.24 16.34 1.34
C ALA A 43 -5.82 17.35 2.41
N ARG A 44 -5.46 18.57 2.00
CA ARG A 44 -5.08 19.65 2.91
C ARG A 44 -6.33 20.37 3.38
N GLY A 45 -6.55 20.48 4.69
CA GLY A 45 -7.54 21.38 5.29
C GLY A 45 -8.75 20.73 5.97
N TYR A 46 -9.00 19.43 5.76
CA TYR A 46 -10.09 18.72 6.44
C TYR A 46 -9.62 17.37 6.98
N PRO A 47 -9.12 17.32 8.22
CA PRO A 47 -8.79 16.05 8.86
C PRO A 47 -10.03 15.16 8.93
N ILE A 48 -9.87 13.88 8.61
CA ILE A 48 -10.94 12.90 8.72
C ILE A 48 -11.13 12.50 10.18
N THR A 49 -12.34 12.12 10.57
CA THR A 49 -12.55 11.63 11.94
C THR A 49 -11.72 10.37 12.22
N TYR A 50 -11.35 10.12 13.48
CA TYR A 50 -10.65 8.89 13.87
C TYR A 50 -11.41 7.63 13.44
N ASN A 51 -12.74 7.65 13.50
CA ASN A 51 -13.56 6.53 13.04
C ASN A 51 -13.40 6.26 11.54
N GLU A 52 -13.37 7.32 10.73
CA GLU A 52 -13.14 7.18 9.28
C GLU A 52 -11.72 6.70 8.99
N LEU A 53 -10.72 7.21 9.71
CA LEU A 53 -9.35 6.74 9.65
C LEU A 53 -9.26 5.24 9.93
N LYS A 54 -9.87 4.80 11.04
CA LYS A 54 -9.89 3.39 11.44
C LYS A 54 -10.57 2.53 10.37
N ARG A 55 -11.71 2.97 9.81
CA ARG A 55 -12.41 2.24 8.74
C ARG A 55 -11.52 2.03 7.51
N ARG A 56 -10.80 3.06 7.07
CA ARG A 56 -9.90 2.97 5.90
C ARG A 56 -8.74 2.02 6.15
N ILE A 57 -8.14 2.08 7.34
CA ILE A 57 -7.05 1.19 7.74
C ILE A 57 -7.54 -0.27 7.82
N ASP A 58 -8.68 -0.51 8.47
CA ASP A 58 -9.28 -1.85 8.59
C ASP A 58 -9.60 -2.44 7.22
N TRP A 59 -10.14 -1.62 6.32
CA TRP A 59 -10.42 -2.04 4.95
C TRP A 59 -9.14 -2.41 4.20
N ALA A 60 -8.12 -1.55 4.20
CA ALA A 60 -6.84 -1.83 3.53
C ALA A 60 -6.15 -3.09 4.08
N TYR A 61 -6.20 -3.30 5.40
CA TYR A 61 -5.68 -4.52 6.03
C TYR A 61 -6.47 -5.76 5.59
N SER A 62 -7.81 -5.70 5.57
CA SER A 62 -8.66 -6.81 5.13
C SER A 62 -8.44 -7.21 3.67
N ARG A 63 -7.95 -6.28 2.85
CA ARG A 63 -7.60 -6.48 1.44
C ARG A 63 -6.16 -6.98 1.26
N GLY A 64 -5.38 -7.11 2.34
CA GLY A 64 -3.97 -7.51 2.28
C GLY A 64 -3.05 -6.43 1.70
N LEU A 65 -3.48 -5.16 1.68
CA LEU A 65 -2.69 -4.06 1.11
C LEU A 65 -1.63 -3.53 2.07
N ILE A 66 -1.86 -3.71 3.37
CA ILE A 66 -0.94 -3.35 4.45
C ILE A 66 -0.86 -4.51 5.44
N THR A 67 0.28 -4.63 6.13
CA THR A 67 0.46 -5.59 7.21
C THR A 67 -0.37 -5.24 8.45
N GLU A 68 -0.61 -6.22 9.32
CA GLU A 68 -1.28 -5.99 10.61
C GLU A 68 -0.56 -4.92 11.45
N ARG A 69 0.79 -5.00 11.46
CA ARG A 69 1.64 -4.07 12.20
C ARG A 69 1.52 -2.64 11.67
N ALA A 70 1.48 -2.45 10.35
CA ALA A 70 1.21 -1.15 9.73
C ALA A 70 -0.19 -0.63 10.10
N SER A 71 -1.20 -1.52 10.14
CA SER A 71 -2.56 -1.16 10.58
C SER A 71 -2.60 -0.66 12.02
N TYR A 72 -1.93 -1.33 12.97
CA TYR A 72 -1.87 -0.87 14.35
C TYR A 72 -1.11 0.43 14.50
N TRP A 73 0.01 0.58 13.80
CA TRP A 73 0.79 1.81 13.80
C TRP A 73 -0.04 2.98 13.27
N GLY A 74 -0.70 2.82 12.12
CA GLY A 74 -1.54 3.87 11.52
C GLY A 74 -2.65 4.34 12.46
N LYS A 75 -3.29 3.41 13.19
CA LYS A 75 -4.32 3.72 14.20
C LYS A 75 -3.74 4.44 15.43
N ALA A 76 -2.52 4.11 15.84
CA ALA A 76 -1.87 4.73 16.99
C ALA A 76 -1.39 6.15 16.70
N TYR A 77 -0.86 6.39 15.49
CA TYR A 77 -0.24 7.67 15.11
C TYR A 77 -1.11 8.56 14.23
N GLY A 78 -2.32 8.12 13.85
CA GLY A 78 -3.26 8.94 13.09
C GLY A 78 -2.94 9.02 11.59
N TYR A 79 -2.36 7.96 11.02
CA TYR A 79 -2.09 7.85 9.58
C TYR A 79 -2.92 6.76 8.91
N TYR A 80 -3.54 7.08 7.78
CA TYR A 80 -4.40 6.17 7.01
C TYR A 80 -3.92 6.01 5.56
N PRO A 81 -4.09 4.83 4.95
CA PRO A 81 -3.80 4.65 3.54
C PRO A 81 -4.90 5.29 2.69
N VAL A 82 -4.50 6.00 1.65
CA VAL A 82 -5.35 6.35 0.52
C VAL A 82 -5.17 5.25 -0.51
N VAL A 83 -6.23 4.48 -0.74
CA VAL A 83 -6.22 3.39 -1.71
C VAL A 83 -6.95 3.85 -2.96
N ASP A 84 -6.32 3.66 -4.11
CA ASP A 84 -7.01 3.78 -5.38
C ASP A 84 -7.87 2.53 -5.63
N ILE A 85 -9.18 2.75 -5.75
CA ILE A 85 -10.16 1.66 -5.85
C ILE A 85 -10.11 0.90 -7.17
N PHE A 86 -9.46 1.46 -8.20
CA PHE A 86 -9.34 0.82 -9.51
C PHE A 86 -8.11 -0.09 -9.61
N SER A 87 -7.01 0.32 -9.00
CA SER A 87 -5.78 -0.47 -8.95
C SER A 87 -5.63 -1.33 -7.70
N ASP A 88 -6.47 -1.13 -6.67
CA ASP A 88 -6.31 -1.75 -5.35
C ASP A 88 -4.90 -1.48 -4.75
N GLN A 89 -4.32 -0.31 -5.04
CA GLN A 89 -2.99 0.07 -4.56
C GLN A 89 -3.05 1.23 -3.57
N VAL A 90 -2.17 1.20 -2.56
CA VAL A 90 -1.95 2.33 -1.66
C VAL A 90 -1.19 3.42 -2.44
N VAL A 91 -1.89 4.49 -2.79
CA VAL A 91 -1.32 5.61 -3.57
C VAL A 91 -0.72 6.70 -2.69
N ALA A 92 -1.16 6.78 -1.43
CA ALA A 92 -0.57 7.64 -0.41
C ALA A 92 -0.86 7.16 1.01
N VAL A 93 -0.09 7.63 2.00
CA VAL A 93 -0.41 7.49 3.42
C VAL A 93 -0.54 8.87 4.06
N CYS A 94 -1.75 9.22 4.48
CA CYS A 94 -2.13 10.57 4.87
C CYS A 94 -2.46 10.69 6.34
N ARG A 95 -2.25 11.89 6.90
CA ARG A 95 -2.63 12.18 8.28
C ARG A 95 -4.12 12.48 8.39
N GLY A 96 -4.81 11.74 9.27
CA GLY A 96 -6.25 11.85 9.44
C GLY A 96 -6.68 12.71 10.62
N ALA A 97 -5.89 12.76 11.70
CA ALA A 97 -6.19 13.54 12.91
C ALA A 97 -4.93 14.17 13.51
#